data_AF-A0A0L1JG52-F1
#
_entry.id   AF-A0A0L1JG52-F1
#
_cell.length_a   1.000
_cell.length_b   1.000
_cell.length_c   1.000
_cell.angle_alpha   90.00
_cell.angle_beta   90.00
_cell.angle_gamma   90.00
#
_symmetry.space_group_name_H-M   'P 1'
#
loop_
_entity.id
_entity.type
_entity.pdbx_description
1 polymer ?
#
loop_
_entity_poly.entity_id
_entity_poly.type
_entity_poly.pdbx_seq_one_letter_code
_entity_poly.pdbx_strand_id
1 'polypeptide(L)'
;MGIERHRQLQKMSLSYASNPLSHSQPNPIHLLAIETLGTDSLAAAVAKKSLVSLPKITSQATSLGAIRVSERTFQYAIAPPQGIAVHSAVLSDADAARGVLRLADDHRTLVELACGVCVEAAVGDAARARSSASSDAALTSGLKKRKREDGDYPSHRDEGYGDDRSSATENETESDAGSEIQSKLKQLVPGLNADSRVVIIVCGGSNITIDMAAEYKKLLNEGWGNE
;
A
#
# COMPACT_ATOMS: atom_id res chain seq x y z
N MET A 1 20.00 -15.44 -25.96
CA MET A 1 18.73 -15.53 -25.22
C MET A 1 17.70 -14.51 -25.73
N GLY A 2 17.23 -14.65 -26.98
CA GLY A 2 16.39 -13.60 -27.61
C GLY A 2 15.17 -14.10 -28.39
N ILE A 3 15.14 -15.36 -28.82
CA ILE A 3 14.07 -15.89 -29.69
C ILE A 3 12.92 -16.47 -28.86
N GLU A 4 13.20 -17.18 -27.76
CA GLU A 4 12.15 -17.73 -26.87
C GLU A 4 11.27 -16.64 -26.27
N ARG A 5 11.85 -15.51 -25.84
CA ARG A 5 11.10 -14.38 -25.25
C ARG A 5 10.17 -13.70 -26.27
N HIS A 6 10.63 -13.54 -27.51
CA HIS A 6 9.80 -12.99 -28.58
C HIS A 6 8.66 -13.95 -28.97
N ARG A 7 8.94 -15.25 -28.98
CA ARG A 7 7.92 -16.28 -29.26
C ARG A 7 6.87 -16.36 -28.15
N GLN A 8 7.25 -16.13 -26.89
CA GLN A 8 6.32 -16.08 -25.75
C GLN A 8 5.44 -14.82 -25.80
N LEU A 9 6.03 -13.66 -26.11
CA LEU A 9 5.28 -12.41 -26.30
C LEU A 9 4.32 -12.48 -27.49
N GLN A 10 4.73 -13.10 -28.60
CA GLN A 10 3.85 -13.35 -29.75
C GLN A 10 2.73 -14.34 -29.41
N LYS A 11 3.00 -15.41 -28.65
CA LYS A 11 1.96 -16.35 -28.19
C LYS A 11 0.95 -15.67 -27.27
N MET A 12 1.39 -14.80 -26.36
CA MET A 12 0.51 -14.02 -25.48
C MET A 12 -0.31 -12.98 -26.27
N SER A 13 0.28 -12.36 -27.29
CA SER A 13 -0.42 -11.43 -28.20
C SER A 13 -1.47 -12.16 -29.05
N LEU A 14 -1.18 -13.38 -29.50
CA LEU A 14 -2.09 -14.17 -30.34
C LEU A 14 -3.26 -14.77 -29.54
N SER A 15 -3.07 -15.11 -28.26
CA SER A 15 -4.16 -15.59 -27.41
C SER A 15 -5.22 -14.53 -27.10
N TYR A 16 -4.85 -13.23 -27.17
CA TYR A 16 -5.82 -12.14 -27.06
C TYR A 16 -6.61 -11.89 -28.36
N ALA A 17 -6.11 -12.35 -29.51
CA ALA A 17 -6.67 -12.04 -30.82
C ALA A 17 -7.68 -13.07 -31.34
N SER A 18 -7.84 -14.23 -30.70
CA SER A 18 -8.54 -15.39 -31.28
C SER A 18 -9.89 -15.74 -30.63
N ASN A 19 -10.64 -14.77 -30.11
CA ASN A 19 -12.03 -15.04 -29.68
C ASN A 19 -13.02 -14.23 -30.55
N PRO A 20 -13.63 -14.85 -31.58
CA PRO A 20 -14.68 -14.19 -32.35
C PRO A 20 -16.03 -14.34 -31.62
N LEU A 21 -16.76 -13.21 -31.49
CA LEU A 21 -18.15 -13.05 -31.01
C LEU A 21 -18.38 -12.68 -29.54
N SER A 22 -17.93 -11.47 -29.14
CA SER A 22 -18.78 -10.50 -28.42
C SER A 22 -18.09 -9.13 -28.45
N HIS A 23 -18.79 -8.07 -28.85
CA HIS A 23 -18.28 -6.68 -28.74
C HIS A 23 -18.27 -6.20 -27.28
N SER A 24 -17.64 -6.95 -26.37
CA SER A 24 -17.32 -6.44 -25.04
C SER A 24 -16.10 -5.53 -25.19
N GLN A 25 -16.30 -4.22 -25.00
CA GLN A 25 -15.17 -3.31 -24.82
C GLN A 25 -14.21 -3.92 -23.78
N PRO A 26 -12.89 -3.97 -24.04
CA PRO A 26 -11.95 -4.51 -23.09
C PRO A 26 -12.09 -3.78 -21.74
N ASN A 27 -12.09 -4.52 -20.63
CA ASN A 27 -12.17 -3.93 -19.30
C ASN A 27 -11.05 -2.88 -19.17
N PRO A 28 -11.38 -1.63 -18.79
CA PRO A 28 -10.39 -0.58 -18.72
C PRO A 28 -9.37 -0.87 -17.62
N ILE A 29 -8.14 -0.39 -17.81
CA ILE A 29 -7.14 -0.35 -16.74
C ILE A 29 -7.52 0.78 -15.80
N HIS A 30 -7.76 0.44 -14.53
CA HIS A 30 -8.06 1.43 -13.49
C HIS A 30 -6.76 2.00 -12.93
N LEU A 31 -6.55 3.30 -13.10
CA LEU A 31 -5.45 4.06 -12.49
C LEU A 31 -5.98 4.84 -11.29
N LEU A 32 -5.36 4.64 -10.14
CA LEU A 32 -5.70 5.37 -8.92
C LEU A 32 -4.64 6.44 -8.68
N ALA A 33 -5.03 7.70 -8.79
CA ALA A 33 -4.23 8.86 -8.40
C ALA A 33 -4.52 9.17 -6.93
N ILE A 34 -3.55 8.85 -6.08
CA ILE A 34 -3.69 8.96 -4.62
C ILE A 34 -2.90 10.17 -4.13
N GLU A 35 -3.54 11.02 -3.35
CA GLU A 35 -2.94 12.18 -2.70
C GLU A 35 -3.21 12.14 -1.18
N THR A 36 -2.45 12.93 -0.41
CA THR A 36 -2.73 13.19 1.01
C THR A 36 -3.49 14.51 1.18
N LEU A 37 -4.34 14.58 2.21
CA LEU A 37 -5.07 15.79 2.57
C LEU A 37 -4.09 16.91 2.90
N GLY A 38 -4.12 18.01 2.14
CA GLY A 38 -3.17 19.10 2.25
C GLY A 38 -2.10 19.15 1.16
N THR A 39 -2.07 18.14 0.28
CA THR A 39 -1.27 18.12 -0.97
C THR A 39 -2.16 17.71 -2.17
N ASP A 40 -3.47 17.79 -2.02
CA ASP A 40 -4.51 17.22 -2.89
C ASP A 40 -4.88 18.12 -4.09
N SER A 41 -3.86 18.62 -4.80
CA SER A 41 -4.06 19.59 -5.89
C SER A 41 -4.75 19.00 -7.12
N LEU A 42 -4.54 17.71 -7.41
CA LEU A 42 -5.24 17.03 -8.51
C LEU A 42 -6.71 16.80 -8.15
N ALA A 43 -6.99 16.27 -6.96
CA ALA A 43 -8.36 16.06 -6.49
C ALA A 43 -9.17 17.36 -6.49
N ALA A 44 -8.57 18.46 -6.00
CA ALA A 44 -9.18 19.79 -6.03
C ALA A 44 -9.47 20.27 -7.46
N ALA A 45 -8.56 20.02 -8.42
CA ALA A 45 -8.75 20.40 -9.82
C ALA A 45 -9.85 19.57 -10.50
N VAL A 46 -9.87 18.25 -10.27
CA VAL A 46 -10.90 17.34 -10.78
C VAL A 46 -12.29 17.72 -10.25
N ALA A 47 -12.42 17.97 -8.95
CA ALA A 47 -13.68 18.38 -8.34
C ALA A 47 -14.22 19.70 -8.92
N LYS A 48 -13.34 20.66 -9.21
CA LYS A 48 -13.70 21.96 -9.81
C LYS A 48 -13.73 21.96 -11.33
N LYS A 49 -13.42 20.83 -11.98
CA LYS A 49 -13.29 20.69 -13.44
C LYS A 49 -12.43 21.79 -14.07
N SER A 50 -11.43 22.28 -13.34
CA SER A 50 -10.51 23.32 -13.77
C SER A 50 -9.26 23.31 -12.91
N LEU A 51 -8.12 23.72 -13.48
CA LEU A 51 -6.88 23.82 -12.72
C LEU A 51 -7.01 24.87 -11.60
N VAL A 52 -6.70 24.45 -10.38
CA VAL A 52 -6.68 25.29 -9.18
C VAL A 52 -5.36 25.20 -8.45
N SER A 53 -5.07 26.23 -7.67
CA SER A 53 -3.91 26.27 -6.78
C SER A 53 -4.39 26.12 -5.34
N LEU A 54 -3.78 25.22 -4.59
CA LEU A 54 -3.93 25.16 -3.14
C LEU A 54 -3.34 26.43 -2.52
N PRO A 55 -3.91 26.96 -1.42
CA PRO A 55 -3.35 28.13 -0.76
C PRO A 55 -1.98 27.84 -0.11
N LYS A 56 -1.77 26.60 0.33
CA LYS A 56 -0.62 26.14 1.11
C LYS A 56 -0.57 24.60 1.06
N ILE A 57 0.64 24.05 1.16
CA ILE A 57 0.84 22.63 1.48
C ILE A 57 0.77 22.44 3.01
N THR A 58 -0.15 21.61 3.48
CA THR A 58 -0.35 21.33 4.93
C THR A 58 -0.01 19.92 5.35
N SER A 59 0.11 18.98 4.41
CA SER A 59 0.49 17.60 4.72
C SER A 59 2.01 17.46 4.90
N GLN A 60 2.41 16.47 5.69
CA GLN A 60 3.79 16.06 5.89
C GLN A 60 4.38 15.31 4.68
N ALA A 61 3.57 14.86 3.73
CA ALA A 61 4.00 14.19 2.50
C ALA A 61 4.53 15.20 1.47
N THR A 62 5.64 15.88 1.80
CA THR A 62 6.17 17.01 1.01
C THR A 62 6.46 16.67 -0.45
N SER A 63 6.79 15.41 -0.77
CA SER A 63 7.01 14.94 -2.14
C SER A 63 5.76 14.97 -3.02
N LEU A 64 4.55 15.00 -2.44
CA LEU A 64 3.29 15.26 -3.14
C LEU A 64 2.95 16.76 -3.24
N GLY A 65 3.78 17.64 -2.68
CA GLY A 65 3.52 19.07 -2.45
C GLY A 65 3.46 19.98 -3.69
N ALA A 66 2.86 19.54 -4.78
CA ALA A 66 2.51 20.40 -5.91
C ALA A 66 1.33 21.30 -5.52
N ILE A 67 1.57 22.61 -5.42
CA ILE A 67 0.51 23.59 -5.12
C ILE A 67 -0.59 23.58 -6.21
N ARG A 68 -0.19 23.37 -7.46
CA ARG A 68 -1.08 23.27 -8.63
C ARG A 68 -0.58 22.14 -9.49
N VAL A 69 -1.47 21.21 -9.83
CA VAL A 69 -1.15 20.09 -10.72
C VAL A 69 -0.86 20.59 -12.14
N SER A 70 -0.08 19.84 -12.92
CA SER A 70 0.18 20.17 -14.32
C SER A 70 -1.11 20.07 -15.17
N GLU A 71 -1.22 20.92 -16.20
CA GLU A 71 -2.33 20.87 -17.17
C GLU A 71 -2.49 19.47 -17.75
N ARG A 72 -1.39 18.82 -18.13
CA ARG A 72 -1.43 17.49 -18.74
C ARG A 72 -1.96 16.42 -17.78
N THR A 73 -1.56 16.45 -16.52
CA THR A 73 -2.08 15.53 -15.49
C THR A 73 -3.57 15.74 -15.28
N PHE A 74 -4.02 17.00 -15.20
CA PHE A 74 -5.43 17.33 -15.07
C PHE A 74 -6.24 16.82 -16.27
N GLN A 75 -5.77 17.05 -17.50
CA GLN A 75 -6.38 16.53 -18.73
C GLN A 75 -6.51 15.00 -18.70
N TYR A 76 -5.47 14.28 -18.29
CA TYR A 76 -5.54 12.82 -18.17
C TYR A 76 -6.52 12.34 -17.10
N ALA A 77 -6.71 13.11 -16.03
CA ALA A 77 -7.68 12.74 -15.00
C ALA A 77 -9.14 12.95 -15.45
N ILE A 78 -9.43 14.01 -16.20
CA ILE A 78 -10.81 14.31 -16.65
C ILE A 78 -11.18 13.69 -17.99
N ALA A 79 -10.20 13.42 -18.84
CA ALA A 79 -10.35 12.89 -20.19
C ALA A 79 -9.25 11.86 -20.48
N PRO A 80 -9.27 10.69 -19.80
CA PRO A 80 -8.25 9.67 -19.94
C PRO A 80 -8.24 9.05 -21.36
N PRO A 81 -7.10 8.54 -21.82
CA PRO A 81 -7.03 7.77 -23.07
C PRO A 81 -7.96 6.56 -23.07
N GLN A 82 -8.31 6.07 -24.26
CA GLN A 82 -9.15 4.88 -24.43
C GLN A 82 -8.56 3.68 -23.68
N GLY A 83 -9.41 2.95 -22.96
CA GLY A 83 -9.01 1.76 -22.19
C GLY A 83 -8.42 2.09 -20.82
N ILE A 84 -8.43 3.35 -20.38
CA ILE A 84 -7.98 3.77 -19.04
C ILE A 84 -9.13 4.48 -18.31
N ALA A 85 -9.33 4.12 -17.05
CA ALA A 85 -10.20 4.85 -16.12
C ALA A 85 -9.36 5.42 -14.98
N VAL A 86 -9.37 6.75 -14.80
CA VAL A 86 -8.61 7.42 -13.73
C VAL A 86 -9.54 7.74 -12.57
N HIS A 87 -9.11 7.39 -11.36
CA HIS A 87 -9.81 7.63 -10.10
C HIS A 87 -8.92 8.48 -9.21
N SER A 88 -9.47 9.53 -8.59
CA SER A 88 -8.75 10.37 -7.63
C SER A 88 -9.22 10.05 -6.23
N ALA A 89 -8.30 9.88 -5.28
CA ALA A 89 -8.64 9.73 -3.88
C ALA A 89 -7.64 10.45 -2.97
N VAL A 90 -8.16 10.97 -1.86
CA VAL A 90 -7.38 11.68 -0.86
C VAL A 90 -7.49 10.91 0.45
N LEU A 91 -6.35 10.69 1.11
CA LEU A 91 -6.26 10.05 2.42
C LEU A 91 -5.51 10.97 3.40
N SER A 92 -5.54 10.65 4.69
CA SER A 92 -4.82 11.44 5.71
C SER A 92 -3.32 11.13 5.73
N ASP A 93 -2.52 11.97 6.38
CA ASP A 93 -1.12 11.64 6.68
C ASP A 93 -1.01 10.41 7.61
N ALA A 94 -2.01 10.18 8.46
CA ALA A 94 -2.06 8.99 9.32
C ALA A 94 -2.25 7.70 8.48
N ASP A 95 -3.09 7.75 7.44
CA ASP A 95 -3.21 6.66 6.45
C ASP A 95 -1.87 6.43 5.74
N ALA A 96 -1.24 7.51 5.26
CA ALA A 96 0.04 7.43 4.59
C ALA A 96 1.11 6.77 5.48
N ALA A 97 1.15 7.15 6.75
CA ALA A 97 2.06 6.61 7.75
C ALA A 97 1.83 5.12 8.03
N ARG A 98 0.56 4.67 8.07
CA ARG A 98 0.24 3.23 8.15
C ARG A 98 0.84 2.46 6.96
N GLY A 99 0.71 3.00 5.76
CA GLY A 99 1.31 2.43 4.56
C GLY A 99 2.84 2.37 4.60
N VAL A 100 3.50 3.41 5.15
CA VAL A 100 4.96 3.43 5.38
C VAL A 100 5.37 2.31 6.34
N LEU A 101 4.72 2.24 7.50
CA LEU A 101 5.05 1.24 8.53
C LEU A 101 4.79 -0.18 8.03
N ARG A 102 3.74 -0.38 7.23
CA ARG A 102 3.43 -1.65 6.59
C ARG A 102 4.55 -2.12 5.67
N LEU A 103 5.08 -1.26 4.80
CA LEU A 103 6.22 -1.63 3.95
C LEU A 103 7.51 -1.89 4.75
N ALA A 104 7.73 -1.13 5.83
CA ALA A 104 8.88 -1.33 6.70
C ALA A 104 8.80 -2.68 7.45
N ASP A 105 7.64 -3.02 7.97
CA ASP A 105 7.41 -4.25 8.75
C ASP A 105 7.34 -5.49 7.84
N ASP A 106 6.52 -5.45 6.78
CA ASP A 106 6.24 -6.62 5.94
C ASP A 106 7.33 -6.86 4.87
N HIS A 107 7.93 -5.79 4.34
CA HIS A 107 8.82 -5.84 3.17
C HIS A 107 10.21 -5.24 3.42
N ARG A 108 10.54 -4.84 4.66
CA ARG A 108 11.83 -4.24 5.03
C ARG A 108 12.23 -3.07 4.13
N THR A 109 11.24 -2.36 3.59
CA THR A 109 11.42 -1.22 2.70
C THR A 109 10.89 0.02 3.38
N LEU A 110 11.78 0.96 3.67
CA LEU A 110 11.40 2.25 4.23
C LEU A 110 11.11 3.24 3.10
N VAL A 111 9.97 3.92 3.16
CA VAL A 111 9.50 4.85 2.11
C VAL A 111 8.91 6.11 2.72
N GLU A 112 8.79 7.18 1.93
CA GLU A 112 8.13 8.41 2.36
C GLU A 112 6.60 8.25 2.46
N LEU A 113 5.94 9.16 3.18
CA LEU A 113 4.47 9.24 3.26
C LEU A 113 3.82 9.28 1.87
N ALA A 114 4.43 10.01 0.93
CA ALA A 114 3.99 10.09 -0.47
C ALA A 114 3.89 8.71 -1.15
N CYS A 115 4.75 7.77 -0.77
CA CYS A 115 4.70 6.39 -1.25
C CYS A 115 3.75 5.53 -0.41
N GLY A 116 3.79 5.70 0.92
CA GLY A 116 2.97 4.93 1.86
C GLY A 116 1.47 5.08 1.59
N VAL A 117 1.00 6.27 1.22
CA VAL A 117 -0.42 6.53 0.93
C VAL A 117 -0.98 5.64 -0.19
N CYS A 118 -0.17 5.29 -1.19
CA CYS A 118 -0.58 4.39 -2.28
C CYS A 118 -0.80 2.95 -1.79
N VAL A 119 0.03 2.50 -0.84
CA VAL A 119 -0.12 1.18 -0.21
C VAL A 119 -1.37 1.14 0.64
N GLU A 120 -1.57 2.17 1.46
CA GLU A 120 -2.75 2.23 2.33
C GLU A 120 -4.04 2.33 1.52
N ALA A 121 -4.06 3.10 0.43
CA ALA A 121 -5.21 3.17 -0.47
C ALA A 121 -5.58 1.80 -1.08
N ALA A 122 -4.59 0.95 -1.36
CA ALA A 122 -4.80 -0.38 -1.90
C ALA A 122 -5.25 -1.39 -0.85
N VAL A 123 -4.58 -1.40 0.31
CA VAL A 123 -4.77 -2.43 1.34
C VAL A 123 -5.87 -2.07 2.34
N GLY A 124 -5.88 -0.82 2.82
CA GLY A 124 -6.77 -0.34 3.88
C GLY A 124 -6.81 -1.25 5.10
N ASP A 125 -7.99 -1.35 5.72
CA ASP A 125 -8.19 -2.10 6.97
C ASP A 125 -8.04 -3.63 6.83
N ALA A 126 -7.88 -4.16 5.62
CA ALA A 126 -7.58 -5.59 5.40
C ALA A 126 -6.36 -6.06 6.19
N ALA A 127 -5.43 -5.14 6.42
CA ALA A 127 -4.24 -5.34 7.24
C ALA A 127 -4.55 -5.43 8.74
N ARG A 128 -5.39 -4.53 9.25
CA ARG A 128 -5.73 -4.43 10.69
C ARG A 128 -6.42 -5.69 11.19
N ALA A 129 -7.29 -6.29 10.37
CA ALA A 129 -7.92 -7.58 10.67
C ALA A 129 -6.91 -8.73 10.83
N ARG A 130 -5.81 -8.73 10.06
CA ARG A 130 -4.75 -9.76 10.16
C ARG A 130 -3.80 -9.52 11.32
N SER A 131 -3.45 -8.26 11.60
CA SER A 131 -2.56 -7.90 12.71
C SER A 131 -3.21 -8.08 14.09
N SER A 132 -4.53 -7.83 14.20
CA SER A 132 -5.28 -8.13 15.43
C SER A 132 -5.39 -9.63 15.70
N ALA A 133 -5.63 -10.43 14.66
CA ALA A 133 -5.62 -11.89 14.77
C ALA A 133 -4.25 -12.47 15.18
N SER A 134 -3.13 -11.87 14.72
CA SER A 134 -1.79 -12.31 15.11
C SER A 134 -1.37 -11.84 16.50
N SER A 135 -1.81 -10.65 16.96
CA SER A 135 -1.55 -10.17 18.32
C SER A 135 -2.32 -10.94 19.38
N ASP A 136 -3.54 -11.38 19.10
CA ASP A 136 -4.33 -12.24 20.00
C ASP A 136 -3.69 -13.63 20.14
N ALA A 137 -3.16 -14.19 19.04
CA ALA A 137 -2.40 -15.43 19.08
C ALA A 137 -1.11 -15.30 19.93
N ALA A 138 -0.41 -14.17 19.87
CA ALA A 138 0.79 -13.93 20.67
C ALA A 138 0.47 -13.80 22.18
N LEU A 139 -0.65 -13.19 22.55
CA LEU A 139 -1.04 -12.98 23.96
C LEU A 139 -1.36 -14.30 24.70
N THR A 140 -1.85 -15.31 23.99
CA THR A 140 -2.16 -16.64 24.59
C THR A 140 -0.92 -17.48 24.92
N SER A 141 0.26 -17.12 24.41
CA SER A 141 1.50 -17.89 24.58
C SER A 141 2.43 -17.40 25.71
N GLY A 142 2.09 -16.31 26.39
CA GLY A 142 3.01 -15.52 27.23
C GLY A 142 3.10 -15.83 28.73
N LEU A 143 2.57 -16.95 29.25
CA LEU A 143 2.61 -17.25 30.69
C LEU A 143 3.44 -18.51 31.03
N LYS A 144 4.77 -18.44 30.88
CA LYS A 144 5.71 -19.29 31.64
C LYS A 144 6.92 -18.47 32.12
N LYS A 145 6.71 -17.79 33.25
CA LYS A 145 7.75 -17.08 34.03
C LYS A 145 8.76 -18.09 34.58
N ARG A 146 9.94 -18.23 33.95
CA ARG A 146 11.10 -18.93 34.52
C ARG A 146 12.00 -17.92 35.24
N LYS A 147 11.99 -18.00 36.57
CA LYS A 147 12.92 -17.34 37.51
C LYS A 147 14.37 -17.76 37.15
N ARG A 148 15.27 -16.81 36.92
CA ARG A 148 16.72 -17.04 36.83
C ARG A 148 17.42 -16.16 37.86
N GLU A 149 18.31 -16.78 38.61
CA GLU A 149 19.14 -16.21 39.66
C GLU A 149 20.41 -15.55 39.09
N ASP A 150 20.95 -14.63 39.88
CA ASP A 150 22.16 -13.82 39.69
C ASP A 150 23.41 -14.68 39.42
N GLY A 151 24.28 -14.21 38.51
CA GLY A 151 25.55 -14.85 38.24
C GLY A 151 26.43 -14.09 37.24
N ASP A 152 27.39 -13.36 37.80
CA ASP A 152 28.70 -12.90 37.30
C ASP A 152 29.09 -13.20 35.83
N TYR A 153 29.44 -12.15 35.08
CA TYR A 153 30.06 -12.21 33.75
C TYR A 153 31.53 -12.64 33.85
N PRO A 154 32.03 -13.47 32.90
CA PRO A 154 33.00 -12.90 31.95
C PRO A 154 32.91 -13.40 30.49
N SER A 155 33.63 -12.65 29.66
CA SER A 155 33.78 -12.66 28.20
C SER A 155 34.09 -13.99 27.52
N HIS A 156 33.41 -14.29 26.40
CA HIS A 156 34.05 -14.54 25.09
C HIS A 156 33.00 -14.67 23.96
N ARG A 157 33.43 -14.26 22.76
CA ARG A 157 32.68 -14.19 21.50
C ARG A 157 32.16 -15.57 21.02
N ASP A 158 30.94 -15.59 20.50
CA ASP A 158 30.48 -16.57 19.52
C ASP A 158 29.62 -15.86 18.46
N GLU A 159 30.14 -15.79 17.23
CA GLU A 159 29.39 -15.30 16.07
C GLU A 159 28.47 -16.42 15.59
N GLY A 160 27.29 -16.52 16.21
CA GLY A 160 26.23 -17.43 15.80
C GLY A 160 25.37 -16.81 14.72
N TYR A 161 25.62 -17.18 13.46
CA TYR A 161 24.66 -17.07 12.36
C TYR A 161 23.43 -17.91 12.71
N GLY A 162 22.39 -17.26 13.24
CA GLY A 162 21.12 -17.89 13.60
C GLY A 162 20.30 -18.22 12.36
N ASP A 163 20.46 -19.44 11.85
CA ASP A 163 19.55 -20.10 10.93
C ASP A 163 18.22 -20.41 11.65
N ASP A 164 17.39 -19.39 11.84
CA ASP A 164 16.01 -19.56 12.33
C ASP A 164 15.08 -19.88 11.16
N ARG A 165 15.38 -21.00 10.49
CA ARG A 165 14.46 -21.68 9.57
C ARG A 165 13.39 -22.39 10.38
N SER A 166 12.44 -21.64 10.92
CA SER A 166 11.21 -22.21 11.49
C SER A 166 10.29 -22.66 10.36
N SER A 167 10.22 -23.98 10.20
CA SER A 167 9.39 -24.71 9.25
C SER A 167 7.89 -24.53 9.49
N ALA A 168 7.16 -24.44 8.39
CA ALA A 168 5.71 -24.29 8.29
C ALA A 168 4.90 -25.34 9.06
N THR A 169 3.82 -24.88 9.69
CA THR A 169 2.53 -25.58 9.68
C THR A 169 1.45 -24.55 9.40
N GLU A 170 0.97 -24.55 8.16
CA GLU A 170 -0.22 -23.83 7.73
C GLU A 170 -1.43 -24.50 8.40
N ASN A 171 -2.13 -23.75 9.25
CA ASN A 171 -3.44 -24.17 9.73
C ASN A 171 -4.44 -23.18 9.14
N GLU A 172 -4.99 -23.55 7.98
CA GLU A 172 -6.11 -22.84 7.37
C GLU A 172 -7.37 -23.13 8.19
N THR A 173 -7.67 -22.22 9.11
CA THR A 173 -9.04 -22.08 9.61
C THR A 173 -9.68 -20.93 8.84
N GLU A 174 -10.43 -21.30 7.80
CA GLU A 174 -11.48 -20.46 7.22
C GLU A 174 -12.50 -20.14 8.32
N SER A 175 -12.40 -18.95 8.89
CA SER A 175 -13.49 -18.32 9.62
C SER A 175 -14.08 -17.22 8.74
N ASP A 176 -15.10 -17.60 7.98
CA ASP A 176 -16.02 -16.71 7.28
C ASP A 176 -16.80 -15.87 8.32
N ALA A 177 -16.24 -14.73 8.68
CA ALA A 177 -16.86 -13.73 9.54
C ALA A 177 -16.53 -12.31 9.05
N GLY A 178 -17.05 -11.97 7.86
CA GLY A 178 -17.81 -10.75 7.62
C GLY A 178 -17.31 -9.36 8.07
N SER A 179 -16.03 -9.11 8.32
CA SER A 179 -15.52 -7.72 8.28
C SER A 179 -15.21 -7.37 6.83
N GLU A 180 -16.12 -6.69 6.14
CA GLU A 180 -15.87 -6.24 4.76
C GLU A 180 -14.57 -5.42 4.72
N ILE A 181 -13.56 -5.95 4.04
CA ILE A 181 -12.31 -5.22 3.76
C ILE A 181 -12.67 -3.86 3.16
N GLN A 182 -12.35 -2.77 3.86
CA GLN A 182 -12.53 -1.41 3.37
C GLN A 182 -11.17 -0.87 2.90
N SER A 183 -11.02 -0.69 1.59
CA SER A 183 -9.89 0.03 0.98
C SER A 183 -10.40 0.95 -0.13
N LYS A 184 -9.64 2.01 -0.45
CA LYS A 184 -9.99 2.91 -1.56
C LYS A 184 -9.99 2.19 -2.89
N LEU A 185 -9.09 1.23 -3.08
CA LEU A 185 -9.07 0.37 -4.25
C LEU A 185 -10.41 -0.38 -4.46
N LYS A 186 -10.92 -1.03 -3.41
CA LYS A 186 -12.21 -1.75 -3.50
C LYS A 186 -13.39 -0.80 -3.71
N GLN A 187 -13.35 0.42 -3.14
CA GLN A 187 -14.39 1.44 -3.32
C GLN A 187 -14.43 2.01 -4.75
N LEU A 188 -13.28 2.15 -5.41
CA LEU A 188 -13.17 2.85 -6.70
C LEU A 188 -13.16 1.92 -7.92
N VAL A 189 -12.76 0.66 -7.75
CA VAL A 189 -12.64 -0.28 -8.86
C VAL A 189 -13.82 -1.26 -8.87
N PRO A 190 -14.81 -1.07 -9.76
CA PRO A 190 -15.93 -2.01 -9.87
C PRO A 190 -15.44 -3.38 -10.36
N GLY A 191 -16.02 -4.45 -9.81
CA GLY A 191 -15.71 -5.82 -10.24
C GLY A 191 -14.37 -6.38 -9.76
N LEU A 192 -13.67 -5.69 -8.85
CA LEU A 192 -12.45 -6.19 -8.21
C LEU A 192 -12.73 -7.52 -7.48
N ASN A 193 -11.94 -8.54 -7.78
CA ASN A 193 -12.07 -9.91 -7.26
C ASN A 193 -10.70 -10.58 -7.07
N ALA A 194 -10.67 -11.83 -6.60
CA ALA A 194 -9.44 -12.57 -6.32
C ALA A 194 -8.55 -12.82 -7.56
N ASP A 195 -9.13 -12.88 -8.76
CA ASP A 195 -8.40 -13.06 -10.01
C ASP A 195 -7.86 -11.75 -10.58
N SER A 196 -8.27 -10.61 -10.02
CA SER A 196 -7.79 -9.30 -10.43
C SER A 196 -6.29 -9.17 -10.16
N ARG A 197 -5.62 -8.35 -10.97
CA ARG A 197 -4.19 -8.04 -10.82
C ARG A 197 -4.04 -6.57 -10.49
N VAL A 198 -3.39 -6.30 -9.37
CA VAL A 198 -3.17 -4.96 -8.85
C VAL A 198 -1.67 -4.71 -8.86
N VAL A 199 -1.27 -3.59 -9.44
CA VAL A 199 0.12 -3.13 -9.42
C VAL A 199 0.17 -1.87 -8.55
N ILE A 200 0.96 -1.91 -7.48
CA ILE A 200 1.22 -0.75 -6.63
C ILE A 200 2.60 -0.22 -7.00
N ILE A 201 2.67 1.04 -7.41
CA ILE A 201 3.94 1.70 -7.69
C ILE A 201 4.53 2.18 -6.36
N VAL A 202 5.55 1.47 -5.88
CA VAL A 202 6.33 1.87 -4.69
C VAL A 202 7.40 2.87 -5.15
N CYS A 203 7.05 4.15 -5.16
CA CYS A 203 7.94 5.22 -5.61
C CYS A 203 9.11 5.50 -4.64
N GLY A 204 9.03 5.01 -3.40
CA GLY A 204 10.09 5.11 -2.41
C GLY A 204 10.18 6.50 -1.80
N GLY A 205 11.20 7.24 -2.22
CA GLY A 205 11.59 8.51 -1.62
C GLY A 205 12.76 8.36 -0.63
N SER A 206 13.47 9.46 -0.41
CA SER A 206 14.69 9.51 0.41
C SER A 206 14.53 10.43 1.62
N ASN A 207 13.43 11.19 1.72
CA ASN A 207 13.13 12.08 2.83
C ASN A 207 12.42 11.34 3.98
N ILE A 208 13.02 10.23 4.43
CA ILE A 208 12.51 9.40 5.51
C ILE A 208 13.67 8.81 6.32
N THR A 209 13.51 8.73 7.63
CA THR A 209 14.46 8.07 8.54
C THR A 209 13.75 7.07 9.44
N ILE A 210 14.53 6.22 10.12
CA ILE A 210 14.00 5.27 11.11
C ILE A 210 13.33 6.01 12.26
N ASP A 211 13.89 7.14 12.69
CA ASP A 211 13.32 7.95 13.78
C ASP A 211 11.95 8.53 13.40
N MET A 212 11.82 9.03 12.17
CA MET A 212 10.52 9.51 11.65
C MET A 212 9.49 8.38 11.61
N ALA A 213 9.86 7.18 11.15
CA ALA A 213 8.97 6.03 11.17
C ALA A 213 8.59 5.61 12.61
N ALA A 214 9.53 5.64 13.55
CA ALA A 214 9.26 5.37 14.95
C ALA A 214 8.28 6.40 15.55
N GLU A 215 8.43 7.68 15.19
CA GLU A 215 7.50 8.75 15.56
C GLU A 215 6.11 8.51 14.98
N TYR A 216 5.99 8.14 13.70
CA TYR A 216 4.71 7.78 13.08
C TYR A 216 4.00 6.67 13.85
N LYS A 217 4.74 5.61 14.23
CA LYS A 217 4.20 4.50 15.02
C LYS A 217 3.70 4.98 16.38
N LYS A 218 4.44 5.85 17.05
CA LYS A 218 4.04 6.46 18.32
C LYS A 218 2.75 7.28 18.15
N LEU A 219 2.71 8.20 17.18
CA LEU A 219 1.54 9.05 16.92
C LEU A 219 0.28 8.23 16.62
N LEU A 220 0.40 7.17 15.81
CA LEU A 220 -0.71 6.26 15.51
C LEU A 220 -1.22 5.54 16.77
N ASN A 221 -0.33 5.10 17.65
CA ASN A 221 -0.71 4.48 18.93
C ASN A 221 -1.38 5.48 19.89
N GLU A 222 -1.02 6.77 19.79
CA GLU A 222 -1.62 7.87 20.53
C GLU A 222 -2.94 8.36 19.90
N GLY A 223 -3.41 7.72 18.82
CA GLY A 223 -4.72 7.95 18.22
C GLY A 223 -4.72 8.87 17.00
N TRP A 224 -3.56 9.15 16.39
CA TRP A 224 -3.48 9.95 15.17
C TRP A 224 -4.31 9.34 14.02
N GLY A 225 -5.25 10.13 13.50
CA GLY A 225 -6.16 9.71 12.42
C GLY A 225 -7.44 8.99 12.88
N ASN A 226 -7.76 9.00 14.18
CA ASN A 226 -9.05 8.54 14.71
C ASN A 226 -10.12 9.66 14.76
N GLU A 227 -9.91 10.75 14.03
CA GLU A 227 -10.81 11.91 13.96
C GLU A 227 -12.00 11.69 13.02
#